data_AF-A0A4V4JXT0-F1
#
_entry.id   AF-A0A4V4JXT0-F1
#
_cell.length_a   1.000
_cell.length_b   1.000
_cell.length_c   1.000
_cell.angle_alpha   90.00
_cell.angle_beta   90.00
_cell.angle_gamma   90.00
#
_symmetry.space_group_name_H-M   'P 1'
#
loop_
_entity.id
_entity.type
_entity.pdbx_description
1 polymer ?
#
loop_
_entity_poly.entity_id
_entity_poly.type
_entity_poly.pdbx_seq_one_letter_code
_entity_poly.pdbx_strand_id
1 'polypeptide(L)'
;MKDSEPRLMSSTASAMWNRRKYANDSAWREEKVERIILREKLRIKKDPIFRAKKQAQSAAAYAEKLEKVPYFKVLRDIRKWIDCFPAIREQLHWQSHDLAWSPQKVSHRCASCNHKRTRGQKLWLQRRTCDSDTEQFDCWACFTSDPQRALPEGFKDITTVEQLRARKKQLFGVTVHTRSSSPKIASSSDSP
;
A
#
# COMPACT_ATOMS: atom_id res chain seq x y z
N MET A 1 -35.52 12.25 -12.44
CA MET A 1 -36.07 10.92 -12.09
C MET A 1 -35.60 10.59 -10.69
N LYS A 2 -36.52 10.35 -9.75
CA LYS A 2 -36.19 10.03 -8.35
C LYS A 2 -35.75 8.56 -8.28
N ASP A 3 -34.48 8.30 -7.99
CA ASP A 3 -33.96 6.94 -7.80
C ASP A 3 -34.68 6.28 -6.62
N SER A 4 -35.63 5.41 -6.93
CA SER A 4 -36.43 4.68 -5.94
C SER A 4 -35.53 3.78 -5.08
N GLU A 5 -35.78 3.78 -3.77
CA GLU A 5 -35.02 3.04 -2.77
C GLU A 5 -35.10 1.51 -3.01
N PRO A 6 -34.01 0.73 -2.84
CA PRO A 6 -33.97 -0.70 -3.16
C PRO A 6 -34.85 -1.60 -2.28
N ARG A 7 -35.61 -1.05 -1.30
CA ARG A 7 -36.45 -1.82 -0.37
C ARG A 7 -37.60 -2.59 -1.05
N LEU A 8 -38.00 -2.20 -2.25
CA LEU A 8 -39.10 -2.83 -3.00
C LEU A 8 -38.62 -3.58 -4.25
N MET A 9 -37.31 -3.74 -4.45
CA MET A 9 -36.76 -4.39 -5.63
C MET A 9 -36.60 -5.90 -5.45
N SER A 10 -36.79 -6.66 -6.53
CA SER A 10 -36.34 -8.07 -6.59
C SER A 10 -34.83 -8.16 -6.37
N SER A 11 -34.32 -9.33 -5.96
CA SER A 11 -32.89 -9.53 -5.69
C SER A 11 -31.99 -9.16 -6.87
N THR A 12 -32.39 -9.54 -8.09
CA THR A 12 -31.69 -9.22 -9.34
C THR A 12 -31.71 -7.72 -9.62
N ALA A 13 -32.87 -7.06 -9.47
CA ALA A 13 -33.00 -5.62 -9.67
C ALA A 13 -32.18 -4.84 -8.64
N SER A 14 -32.18 -5.26 -7.38
CA SER A 14 -31.36 -4.69 -6.31
C SER A 14 -29.85 -4.87 -6.59
N ALA A 15 -29.43 -6.03 -7.10
CA ALA A 15 -28.04 -6.27 -7.47
C ALA A 15 -27.59 -5.39 -8.66
N MET A 16 -28.44 -5.23 -9.67
CA MET A 16 -28.17 -4.34 -10.81
C MET A 16 -28.11 -2.87 -10.38
N TRP A 17 -29.05 -2.43 -9.54
CA TRP A 17 -29.06 -1.08 -8.98
C TRP A 17 -27.79 -0.81 -8.16
N ASN A 18 -27.41 -1.75 -7.29
CA ASN A 18 -26.16 -1.64 -6.51
C ASN A 18 -24.93 -1.55 -7.41
N ARG A 19 -24.87 -2.32 -8.51
CA ARG A 19 -23.76 -2.26 -9.48
C ARG A 19 -23.71 -0.90 -10.19
N ARG A 20 -24.85 -0.44 -10.71
CA ARG A 20 -24.96 0.86 -11.39
C ARG A 20 -24.60 2.02 -10.45
N LYS A 21 -25.13 2.01 -9.23
CA LYS A 21 -24.83 3.03 -8.22
C LYS A 21 -23.36 2.99 -7.81
N TYR A 22 -22.79 1.79 -7.64
CA TYR A 22 -21.36 1.66 -7.39
C TYR A 22 -20.53 2.30 -8.51
N ALA A 23 -20.88 2.08 -9.79
CA ALA A 23 -20.14 2.63 -10.92
C ALA A 23 -20.22 4.16 -11.04
N ASN A 24 -21.40 4.75 -10.80
CA ASN A 24 -21.66 6.14 -11.14
C ASN A 24 -21.62 7.12 -9.96
N ASP A 25 -21.79 6.64 -8.72
CA ASP A 25 -21.82 7.46 -7.52
C ASP A 25 -20.57 7.20 -6.67
N SER A 26 -19.58 8.08 -6.80
CA SER A 26 -18.31 7.94 -6.07
C SER A 26 -18.47 8.16 -4.56
N ALA A 27 -19.36 9.04 -4.12
CA ALA A 27 -19.60 9.31 -2.70
C ALA A 27 -20.27 8.11 -2.03
N TRP A 28 -21.32 7.56 -2.64
CA TRP A 28 -21.97 6.35 -2.16
C TRP A 28 -21.04 5.15 -2.16
N ARG A 29 -20.18 5.02 -3.18
CA ARG A 29 -19.15 3.98 -3.23
C ARG A 29 -18.20 4.07 -2.04
N GLU A 30 -17.68 5.26 -1.77
CA GLU A 30 -16.76 5.52 -0.67
C GLU A 30 -17.43 5.19 0.68
N GLU A 31 -18.64 5.70 0.93
CA GLU A 31 -19.41 5.42 2.15
C GLU A 31 -19.70 3.92 2.35
N LYS A 32 -20.13 3.24 1.28
CA LYS A 32 -20.41 1.79 1.31
C LYS A 32 -19.14 0.99 1.63
N VAL A 33 -18.01 1.34 1.03
CA VAL A 33 -16.71 0.69 1.31
C VAL A 33 -16.29 0.93 2.75
N GLU A 34 -16.43 2.14 3.28
CA GLU A 34 -16.11 2.45 4.68
C GLU A 34 -16.94 1.64 5.66
N ARG A 35 -18.25 1.51 5.41
CA ARG A 35 -19.15 0.69 6.23
C ARG A 35 -18.72 -0.78 6.27
N ILE A 36 -18.33 -1.33 5.12
CA ILE A 36 -17.82 -2.72 5.02
C ILE A 36 -16.54 -2.88 5.83
N ILE A 37 -15.59 -1.94 5.68
CA ILE A 37 -14.32 -1.95 6.42
C ILE A 37 -14.56 -1.89 7.93
N LEU A 38 -15.46 -1.02 8.41
CA LEU A 38 -15.78 -0.89 9.83
C LEU A 38 -16.38 -2.18 10.39
N ARG A 39 -17.35 -2.77 9.68
CA ARG A 39 -17.95 -4.05 10.06
C ARG A 39 -16.91 -5.15 10.15
N GLU A 40 -16.01 -5.23 9.17
CA GLU A 40 -14.94 -6.23 9.15
C GLU A 40 -13.97 -6.04 10.32
N LYS A 41 -13.54 -4.80 10.60
CA LYS A 41 -12.69 -4.49 11.76
C LYS A 41 -13.31 -4.93 13.08
N LEU A 42 -14.61 -4.64 13.27
CA LEU A 42 -15.35 -5.07 14.45
C LEU A 42 -15.40 -6.59 14.55
N ARG A 43 -15.62 -7.29 13.43
CA ARG A 43 -15.64 -8.76 13.41
C ARG A 43 -14.28 -9.35 13.73
N ILE A 44 -13.19 -8.82 13.17
CA ILE A 44 -11.81 -9.26 13.49
C ILE A 44 -11.53 -9.13 15.00
N LYS A 45 -12.03 -8.06 15.64
CA LYS A 45 -11.85 -7.85 17.09
C LYS A 45 -12.63 -8.88 17.92
N LYS A 46 -13.87 -9.19 17.53
CA LYS A 46 -14.79 -10.04 18.33
C LYS A 46 -14.65 -11.54 18.06
N ASP A 47 -14.36 -11.94 16.82
CA ASP A 47 -14.40 -13.33 16.37
C ASP A 47 -12.98 -13.85 16.11
N PRO A 48 -12.43 -14.71 17.00
CA PRO A 48 -11.08 -15.25 16.84
C PRO A 48 -10.96 -16.21 15.65
N ILE A 49 -12.02 -16.94 15.30
CA ILE A 49 -12.01 -17.86 14.14
C ILE A 49 -11.93 -17.06 12.85
N PHE A 50 -12.75 -16.01 12.74
CA PHE A 50 -12.70 -15.10 11.60
C PHE A 50 -11.34 -14.41 11.46
N ARG A 51 -10.74 -14.00 12.58
CA ARG A 51 -9.38 -13.43 12.61
C ARG A 51 -8.35 -14.42 12.09
N ALA A 52 -8.34 -15.65 12.61
CA ALA A 52 -7.41 -16.69 12.19
C ALA A 52 -7.54 -17.01 10.69
N LYS A 53 -8.78 -17.13 10.19
CA LYS A 53 -9.05 -17.32 8.76
C LYS A 53 -8.48 -16.17 7.91
N LYS A 54 -8.65 -14.93 8.34
CA LYS A 54 -8.11 -13.76 7.63
C LYS A 54 -6.59 -13.70 7.67
N GLN A 55 -5.97 -14.08 8.78
CA GLN A 55 -4.51 -14.19 8.89
C GLN A 55 -3.96 -15.26 7.95
N ALA A 56 -4.58 -16.44 7.90
CA ALA A 56 -4.19 -17.51 6.99
C ALA A 56 -4.32 -17.08 5.51
N GLN A 57 -5.42 -16.43 5.15
CA GLN A 57 -5.61 -15.87 3.80
C GLN A 57 -4.53 -14.83 3.44
N SER A 58 -4.21 -13.93 4.38
CA SER A 58 -3.16 -12.92 4.18
C SER A 58 -1.77 -13.57 4.05
N ALA A 59 -1.50 -14.63 4.82
CA ALA A 59 -0.23 -15.36 4.75
C ALA A 59 -0.07 -16.09 3.41
N ALA A 60 -1.13 -16.76 2.94
CA ALA A 60 -1.14 -17.42 1.64
C ALA A 60 -0.91 -16.43 0.49
N ALA A 61 -1.62 -15.30 0.48
CA ALA A 61 -1.44 -14.26 -0.52
C ALA A 61 -0.04 -13.60 -0.45
N TYR A 62 0.57 -13.55 0.74
CA TYR A 62 1.94 -13.07 0.89
C TYR A 62 2.96 -14.08 0.34
N ALA A 63 2.77 -15.37 0.60
CA ALA A 63 3.60 -16.45 0.05
C ALA A 63 3.52 -16.48 -1.48
N GLU A 64 2.33 -16.36 -2.06
CA GLU A 64 2.13 -16.28 -3.50
C GLU A 64 2.90 -15.10 -4.13
N LYS A 65 2.87 -13.93 -3.49
CA LYS A 65 3.64 -12.77 -3.98
C LYS A 65 5.15 -12.98 -3.91
N LEU A 66 5.63 -13.68 -2.88
CA LEU A 66 7.04 -14.00 -2.76
C LEU A 66 7.54 -14.88 -3.91
N GLU A 67 6.69 -15.78 -4.39
CA GLU A 67 6.98 -16.67 -5.51
C GLU A 67 6.87 -15.94 -6.86
N LYS A 68 5.77 -15.19 -7.06
CA LYS A 68 5.41 -14.66 -8.39
C LYS A 68 5.98 -13.29 -8.73
N VAL A 69 6.33 -12.48 -7.73
CA VAL A 69 6.69 -11.08 -7.95
C VAL A 69 8.19 -10.90 -7.68
N PRO A 70 9.00 -10.75 -8.73
CA PRO A 70 10.42 -10.47 -8.59
C PRO A 70 10.64 -9.23 -7.73
N TYR A 71 11.68 -9.24 -6.90
CA TYR A 71 12.07 -8.11 -6.05
C TYR A 71 11.00 -7.63 -5.06
N PHE A 72 9.92 -8.39 -4.81
CA PHE A 72 8.81 -7.97 -3.96
C PHE A 72 9.27 -7.51 -2.57
N LYS A 73 10.19 -8.24 -1.94
CA LYS A 73 10.75 -7.86 -0.63
C LYS A 73 11.56 -6.55 -0.72
N VAL A 74 12.38 -6.40 -1.76
CA VAL A 74 13.21 -5.20 -2.01
C VAL A 74 12.32 -3.97 -2.18
N LEU A 75 11.33 -4.04 -3.08
CA LEU A 75 10.41 -2.95 -3.36
C LEU A 75 9.53 -2.60 -2.16
N ARG A 76 9.09 -3.61 -1.38
CA ARG A 76 8.38 -3.37 -0.12
C ARG A 76 9.24 -2.61 0.89
N ASP A 77 10.51 -2.96 1.01
CA ASP A 77 11.43 -2.32 1.95
C ASP A 77 11.80 -0.89 1.48
N ILE A 78 12.01 -0.67 0.17
CA ILE A 78 12.16 0.68 -0.42
C ILE A 78 10.93 1.53 -0.12
N ARG A 79 9.71 0.99 -0.31
CA ARG A 79 8.47 1.70 0.02
C ARG A 79 8.43 2.12 1.48
N LYS A 80 8.81 1.21 2.38
CA LYS A 80 8.90 1.52 3.82
C LYS A 80 9.93 2.63 4.08
N TRP A 81 11.03 2.67 3.35
CA TRP A 81 12.02 3.73 3.53
C TRP A 81 11.50 5.09 3.12
N ILE A 82 10.83 5.17 1.96
CA ILE A 82 10.17 6.39 1.48
C ILE A 82 9.19 6.93 2.53
N ASP A 83 8.42 6.04 3.16
CA ASP A 83 7.41 6.42 4.15
C ASP A 83 8.01 6.83 5.51
N CYS A 84 9.18 6.32 5.89
CA CYS A 84 9.74 6.50 7.24
C CYS A 84 10.96 7.44 7.32
N PHE A 85 11.71 7.64 6.23
CA PHE A 85 12.98 8.38 6.25
C PHE A 85 12.98 9.49 5.18
N PRO A 86 12.58 10.72 5.53
CA PRO A 86 12.55 11.86 4.59
C PRO A 86 13.88 12.08 3.87
N ALA A 87 15.00 12.02 4.60
CA ALA A 87 16.33 12.21 4.02
C ALA A 87 16.69 11.14 2.96
N ILE A 88 16.22 9.90 3.14
CA ILE A 88 16.43 8.85 2.13
C ILE A 88 15.52 9.12 0.93
N ARG A 89 14.24 9.44 1.17
CA ARG A 89 13.26 9.72 0.12
C ARG A 89 13.74 10.80 -0.85
N GLU A 90 14.34 11.87 -0.35
CA GLU A 90 14.84 12.99 -1.17
C GLU A 90 16.02 12.62 -2.08
N GLN A 91 16.75 11.56 -1.73
CA GLN A 91 17.92 11.10 -2.48
C GLN A 91 17.61 9.92 -3.41
N LEU A 92 16.39 9.38 -3.37
CA LEU A 92 15.99 8.31 -4.26
C LEU A 92 15.49 8.91 -5.58
N HIS A 93 16.22 8.66 -6.65
CA HIS A 93 15.87 9.11 -7.99
C HIS A 93 15.41 7.96 -8.87
N TRP A 94 14.37 8.17 -9.67
CA TRP A 94 13.96 7.26 -10.73
C TRP A 94 14.04 7.97 -12.06
N GLN A 95 14.35 7.20 -13.10
CA GLN A 95 14.57 7.74 -14.44
C GLN A 95 13.30 8.34 -15.04
N SER A 96 12.15 7.68 -14.87
CA SER A 96 10.89 8.03 -15.55
C SER A 96 9.87 8.74 -14.66
N HIS A 97 10.06 8.74 -13.34
CA HIS A 97 9.07 9.24 -12.39
C HIS A 97 9.72 9.98 -11.23
N ASP A 98 8.99 10.94 -10.68
CA ASP A 98 9.30 11.60 -9.42
C ASP A 98 8.42 11.08 -8.28
N LEU A 99 8.96 11.10 -7.06
CA LEU A 99 8.23 10.73 -5.86
C LEU A 99 7.32 11.89 -5.42
N ALA A 100 6.03 11.79 -5.73
CA ALA A 100 5.01 12.69 -5.19
C ALA A 100 4.52 12.16 -3.83
N TRP A 101 5.25 12.49 -2.76
CA TRP A 101 4.88 12.12 -1.39
C TRP A 101 4.18 13.27 -0.65
N SER A 102 3.12 12.96 0.09
CA SER A 102 2.40 13.88 0.96
C SER A 102 2.23 13.32 2.38
N PRO A 103 2.31 14.15 3.44
CA PRO A 103 2.04 13.71 4.81
C PRO A 103 0.60 13.24 4.98
N GLN A 104 -0.33 13.83 4.21
CA GLN A 104 -1.73 13.47 4.17
C GLN A 104 -2.02 12.54 2.97
N LYS A 105 -3.11 11.77 3.05
CA LYS A 105 -3.51 10.94 1.92
C LYS A 105 -4.18 11.81 0.88
N VAL A 106 -3.62 11.81 -0.32
CA VAL A 106 -4.17 12.53 -1.48
C VAL A 106 -4.75 11.54 -2.48
N SER A 107 -5.81 11.97 -3.17
CA SER A 107 -6.52 11.12 -4.12
C SER A 107 -6.19 11.54 -5.55
N HIS A 108 -5.43 10.70 -6.24
CA HIS A 108 -5.24 10.80 -7.68
C HIS A 108 -5.92 9.61 -8.38
N ARG A 109 -6.08 9.74 -9.69
CA ARG A 109 -6.48 8.66 -10.59
C ARG A 109 -5.22 8.11 -11.24
N CYS A 110 -4.94 6.83 -11.05
CA CYS A 110 -3.74 6.21 -11.61
C CYS A 110 -3.80 6.23 -13.15
N ALA A 111 -2.79 6.78 -13.81
CA ALA A 111 -2.72 6.84 -15.28
C ALA A 111 -2.67 5.43 -15.90
N SER A 112 -1.96 4.49 -15.29
CA SER A 112 -1.81 3.12 -15.82
C SER A 112 -3.06 2.23 -15.66
N CYS A 113 -3.76 2.30 -14.52
CA CYS A 113 -4.91 1.43 -14.26
C CYS A 113 -6.26 2.16 -14.21
N ASN A 114 -6.28 3.48 -14.34
CA ASN A 114 -7.47 4.32 -14.26
C ASN A 114 -8.27 4.19 -12.93
N HIS A 115 -7.66 3.62 -11.89
CA HIS A 115 -8.30 3.46 -10.58
C HIS A 115 -8.00 4.64 -9.66
N LYS A 116 -9.06 5.21 -9.07
CA LYS A 116 -8.99 6.12 -7.91
C LYS A 116 -8.93 5.27 -6.64
N ARG A 117 -7.86 5.41 -5.84
CA ARG A 117 -7.68 4.62 -4.62
C ARG A 117 -8.57 5.16 -3.50
N THR A 118 -9.39 4.29 -2.92
CA THR A 118 -10.28 4.64 -1.80
C THR A 118 -9.46 5.16 -0.61
N ARG A 119 -9.85 6.30 -0.05
CA ARG A 119 -9.15 7.04 1.02
C ARG A 119 -7.79 7.65 0.63
N GLY A 120 -7.45 7.67 -0.67
CA GLY A 120 -6.21 8.23 -1.18
C GLY A 120 -4.95 7.44 -0.78
N GLN A 121 -3.80 7.92 -1.23
CA GLN A 121 -2.48 7.39 -0.89
C GLN A 121 -1.54 8.54 -0.51
N LYS A 122 -0.57 8.26 0.36
CA LYS A 122 0.48 9.23 0.71
C LYS A 122 1.57 9.34 -0.35
N LEU A 123 1.75 8.29 -1.17
CA LEU A 123 2.78 8.24 -2.19
C LEU A 123 2.14 7.94 -3.54
N TRP A 124 2.44 8.81 -4.49
CA TRP A 124 2.18 8.68 -5.91
C TRP A 124 3.49 8.82 -6.68
N LEU A 125 3.52 8.30 -7.90
CA LEU A 125 4.65 8.41 -8.81
C LEU A 125 4.24 9.34 -9.94
N GLN A 126 4.78 10.54 -9.97
CA GLN A 126 4.50 11.52 -11.01
C GLN A 126 5.37 11.22 -12.22
N ARG A 127 4.80 11.11 -13.42
CA ARG A 127 5.57 10.88 -14.65
C ARG A 127 6.35 12.14 -15.01
N ARG A 128 7.64 11.98 -15.35
CA ARG A 128 8.50 13.11 -15.78
C ARG A 128 8.19 13.61 -17.18
N THR A 129 7.79 12.70 -18.05
CA THR A 129 7.56 12.98 -19.46
C THR A 129 6.08 12.79 -19.77
N CYS A 130 5.37 13.88 -19.91
CA CYS A 130 4.20 13.88 -20.74
C CYS A 130 4.26 15.14 -21.61
N ASP A 131 4.22 14.96 -22.93
CA ASP A 131 3.98 16.03 -23.92
C ASP A 131 2.60 16.69 -23.74
N SER A 132 1.87 16.34 -22.68
CA SER A 132 0.62 16.94 -22.24
C SER A 132 0.87 17.81 -21.01
N ASP A 133 0.31 19.01 -21.00
CA ASP A 133 0.34 19.96 -19.86
C ASP A 133 -0.32 19.43 -18.57
N THR A 134 -0.82 18.20 -18.56
CA THR A 134 -1.52 17.59 -17.42
C THR A 134 -0.62 16.62 -16.67
N GLU A 135 -0.42 16.88 -15.38
CA GLU A 135 0.32 15.98 -14.48
C GLU A 135 -0.32 14.57 -14.44
N GLN A 136 0.49 13.55 -14.72
CA GLN A 136 0.06 12.16 -14.69
C GLN A 136 0.69 11.42 -13.50
N PHE A 137 -0.14 10.72 -12.74
CA PHE A 137 0.27 9.99 -11.54
C PHE A 137 0.01 8.50 -11.68
N ASP A 138 0.98 7.68 -11.30
CA ASP A 138 0.83 6.24 -11.16
C ASP A 138 0.81 5.81 -9.70
N CYS A 139 0.00 4.80 -9.41
CA CYS A 139 0.03 4.16 -8.10
C CYS A 139 1.24 3.24 -8.00
N TRP A 140 1.76 3.06 -6.77
CA TRP A 140 2.93 2.22 -6.51
C TRP A 140 2.85 0.81 -7.12
N ALA A 141 1.69 0.17 -7.04
CA ALA A 141 1.50 -1.18 -7.58
C ALA A 141 1.65 -1.23 -9.11
N CYS A 142 1.19 -0.21 -9.83
CA CYS A 142 1.33 -0.14 -11.29
C CYS A 142 2.75 0.29 -11.69
N PHE A 143 3.34 1.22 -10.96
CA PHE A 143 4.71 1.62 -11.21
C PHE A 143 5.67 0.42 -11.07
N THR A 144 5.52 -0.33 -9.97
CA THR A 144 6.39 -1.47 -9.62
C THR A 144 6.04 -2.80 -10.28
N SER A 145 5.04 -2.84 -11.16
CA SER A 145 4.69 -4.07 -11.89
C SER A 145 5.76 -4.49 -12.90
N ASP A 146 6.55 -3.53 -13.39
CA ASP A 146 7.77 -3.78 -14.16
C ASP A 146 8.96 -3.55 -13.22
N PRO A 147 9.66 -4.61 -12.78
CA PRO A 147 10.72 -4.47 -11.82
C PRO A 147 11.97 -3.73 -12.33
N GLN A 148 12.22 -3.74 -13.64
CA GLN A 148 13.42 -3.12 -14.23
C GLN A 148 13.39 -1.59 -14.11
N ARG A 149 12.20 -0.99 -14.22
CA ARG A 149 11.99 0.46 -14.00
C ARG A 149 11.72 0.82 -12.54
N ALA A 150 11.38 -0.16 -11.71
CA ALA A 150 10.87 0.06 -10.36
C ALA A 150 11.96 0.36 -9.33
N LEU A 151 13.21 -0.01 -9.61
CA LEU A 151 14.34 0.25 -8.73
C LEU A 151 14.90 1.67 -8.99
N PRO A 152 15.21 2.42 -7.92
CA PRO A 152 15.82 3.74 -8.06
C PRO A 152 17.24 3.62 -8.62
N GLU A 153 17.72 4.72 -9.17
CA GLU A 153 19.10 4.86 -9.62
C GLU A 153 20.07 4.58 -8.47
N GLY A 154 21.14 3.83 -8.77
CA GLY A 154 22.08 3.33 -7.76
C GLY A 154 21.66 2.06 -7.03
N PHE A 155 20.47 1.50 -7.32
CA PHE A 155 19.95 0.23 -6.77
C PHE A 155 19.54 -0.78 -7.86
N LYS A 156 19.82 -0.50 -9.15
CA LYS A 156 19.38 -1.33 -10.29
C LYS A 156 19.96 -2.75 -10.28
N ASP A 157 21.12 -2.94 -9.64
CA ASP A 157 21.85 -4.20 -9.49
C ASP A 157 21.39 -5.03 -8.27
N ILE A 158 20.44 -4.51 -7.48
CA ILE A 158 20.02 -5.13 -6.22
C ILE A 158 18.89 -6.11 -6.43
N THR A 159 19.14 -7.35 -6.05
CA THR A 159 18.16 -8.45 -6.15
C THR A 159 17.67 -8.94 -4.78
N THR A 160 18.44 -8.67 -3.72
CA THR A 160 18.18 -9.16 -2.35
C THR A 160 18.00 -8.04 -1.33
N VAL A 161 17.36 -8.36 -0.20
CA VAL A 161 17.16 -7.40 0.90
C VAL A 161 18.49 -7.10 1.62
N GLU A 162 19.39 -8.06 1.65
CA GLU A 162 20.72 -7.96 2.24
C GLU A 162 21.56 -6.93 1.46
N GLN A 163 21.61 -7.06 0.13
CA GLN A 163 22.24 -6.07 -0.76
C GLN A 163 21.60 -4.70 -0.60
N LEU A 164 20.27 -4.62 -0.54
CA LEU A 164 19.54 -3.37 -0.33
C LEU A 164 20.02 -2.67 0.96
N ARG A 165 20.10 -3.39 2.09
CA ARG A 165 20.56 -2.85 3.38
C ARG A 165 22.01 -2.41 3.33
N ALA A 166 22.88 -3.21 2.72
CA ALA A 166 24.30 -2.87 2.55
C ALA A 166 24.45 -1.57 1.74
N ARG A 167 23.72 -1.45 0.62
CA ARG A 167 23.73 -0.27 -0.23
C ARG A 167 23.21 0.97 0.49
N LYS A 168 22.12 0.84 1.27
CA LYS A 168 21.63 1.93 2.11
C LYS A 168 22.67 2.42 3.10
N LYS A 169 23.42 1.52 3.73
CA LYS A 169 24.49 1.90 4.66
C LYS A 169 25.61 2.66 3.93
N GLN A 170 26.00 2.20 2.74
CA GLN A 170 27.02 2.85 1.92
C GLN A 170 26.60 4.25 1.45
N LEU A 171 25.39 4.40 0.93
CA LEU A 171 24.94 5.66 0.34
C LEU A 171 24.51 6.70 1.38
N PHE A 172 23.92 6.27 2.49
CA PHE A 172 23.30 7.19 3.44
C PHE A 172 23.96 7.19 4.82
N GLY A 173 24.97 6.35 5.07
CA GLY A 173 25.64 6.25 6.38
C GLY A 173 24.74 5.79 7.54
N VAL A 174 23.47 5.46 7.27
CA VAL A 174 22.48 5.13 8.32
C VAL A 174 22.66 3.67 8.75
N THR A 175 23.38 3.47 9.84
CA THR A 175 23.40 2.18 10.55
C THR A 175 22.13 2.06 11.38
N VAL A 176 21.08 1.44 10.83
CA VAL A 176 19.90 1.11 11.64
C VAL A 176 20.26 -0.07 12.52
N HIS A 177 20.59 0.17 13.80
CA HIS A 177 20.54 -0.88 14.80
C HIS A 177 19.10 -1.40 14.85
N THR A 178 18.90 -2.61 14.34
CA THR A 178 17.69 -3.38 14.65
C THR A 178 17.61 -3.44 16.16
N ARG A 179 16.54 -2.90 16.76
CA ARG A 179 16.26 -3.09 18.20
C ARG A 179 16.32 -4.59 18.47
N SER A 180 17.42 -5.03 19.07
CA SER A 180 17.53 -6.35 19.66
C SER A 180 16.49 -6.41 20.78
N SER A 181 15.84 -7.55 20.89
CA SER A 181 14.99 -7.92 22.00
C SER A 181 15.64 -7.47 23.32
N SER A 182 14.93 -6.64 24.09
CA SER A 182 15.35 -6.28 25.45
C SER A 182 15.59 -7.56 26.26
N PRO A 183 16.69 -7.64 27.04
CA PRO A 183 16.87 -8.75 27.97
C PRO A 183 15.76 -8.69 29.00
N LYS A 184 15.11 -9.83 29.26
CA LYS A 184 14.28 -10.00 30.46
C LYS A 184 15.21 -9.85 31.66
N ILE A 185 15.09 -8.74 32.39
CA ILE A 185 15.66 -8.64 33.73
C ILE A 185 14.81 -9.56 34.61
N ALA A 186 15.42 -10.67 35.02
CA ALA A 186 14.95 -11.46 36.14
C ALA A 186 15.36 -10.72 37.42
N SER A 187 14.40 -10.42 38.27
CA SER A 187 14.67 -10.10 39.67
C SER A 187 13.65 -10.82 40.54
N SER A 188 14.21 -11.81 41.23
CA SER A 188 13.66 -12.58 42.33
C SER A 188 13.30 -11.70 43.53
N SER A 189 12.28 -12.17 44.24
CA SER A 189 11.97 -12.05 45.68
C SER A 189 12.91 -11.26 46.58
N ASP A 190 12.34 -10.42 47.46
CA ASP A 190 12.23 -10.76 48.89
C ASP A 190 11.29 -9.80 49.65
N SER A 191 10.41 -10.40 50.43
CA SER A 191 9.56 -9.76 51.45
C SER A 191 10.28 -9.79 52.80
N PRO A 192 9.91 -8.87 53.69
CA PRO A 192 9.39 -9.31 55.00
C PRO A 192 7.90 -9.04 55.15
#